data_AF-A0A7I8VV24-F1
#
_entry.id   AF-A0A7I8VV24-F1
#
_cell.length_a   1.000
_cell.length_b   1.000
_cell.length_c   1.000
_cell.angle_alpha   90.00
_cell.angle_beta   90.00
_cell.angle_gamma   90.00
#
_symmetry.space_group_name_H-M   'P 1'
#
loop_
_entity.id
_entity.type
_entity.pdbx_description
1 polymer ?
#
loop_
_entity_poly.entity_id
_entity_poly.type
_entity_poly.pdbx_seq_one_letter_code
_entity_poly.pdbx_strand_id
1 'polypeptide(L)'
;MDKIIGVIGGIPLSKSRNDDTSADRLSHRFTSAILVVFAVVVSAKQFVGEPINCWVPAHFSGGWEEYTNSYCWIKNTYYLPFDDHIPKHHEHEKRNIIPYYQWVPIIFLVMALFFYLPTLIWRSLNNKSGIDIKSIVESAESFQNTEKIANRDSTLKHMTEQMHRYLNAQDYLSSKLTVSLKNCLSVLCVCCGRRQGTYLVSLYLVTKFFYILNALAQLFILDVFMGSRFHAYGVQVLKELSLGQDWTNSPRFPRVTMCDFLVRRLGNVQRYTVQCVLPINLFNEKLFLFIWWWIIFLVLIQGVALIKWILRTTSSVDNQRYIRKHLRLGGIIKSGADDKENVKRFSNDYLRPDGIFILRLIGCNTNTITVTDFVRSLWEKWIEDRNLRQPEKFPDGKNY
;
A
#
# COMPACT_ATOMS: atom_id res chain seq x y z
N MET A 1 -8.27 0.40 -8.35
CA MET A 1 -9.10 -0.62 -7.70
C MET A 1 -10.56 -0.20 -7.63
N ASP A 2 -10.94 0.90 -6.96
CA ASP A 2 -12.36 1.32 -6.87
C ASP A 2 -13.07 1.49 -8.24
N LYS A 3 -12.36 2.00 -9.26
CA LYS A 3 -12.88 2.05 -10.65
C LYS A 3 -12.94 0.69 -11.33
N ILE A 4 -12.00 -0.21 -11.04
CA ILE A 4 -11.93 -1.57 -11.62
C ILE A 4 -12.97 -2.49 -10.95
N ILE A 5 -13.13 -2.39 -9.63
CA ILE A 5 -14.19 -3.01 -8.83
C ILE A 5 -15.56 -2.47 -9.26
N GLY A 6 -15.67 -1.16 -9.55
CA GLY A 6 -16.91 -0.58 -10.10
C GLY A 6 -17.26 -1.10 -11.50
N VAL A 7 -16.26 -1.33 -12.36
CA VAL A 7 -16.45 -1.91 -13.70
C VAL A 7 -16.74 -3.41 -13.68
N ILE A 8 -16.13 -4.16 -12.75
CA ILE A 8 -16.32 -5.62 -12.63
C ILE A 8 -17.55 -5.97 -11.77
N GLY A 9 -17.95 -5.11 -10.83
CA GLY A 9 -18.97 -5.40 -9.82
C GLY A 9 -20.27 -4.58 -9.91
N GLY A 10 -20.43 -3.69 -10.88
CA GLY A 10 -21.65 -2.86 -11.02
C GLY A 10 -21.91 -1.91 -9.83
N ILE A 11 -20.91 -1.71 -8.97
CA ILE A 11 -20.98 -0.80 -7.81
C ILE A 11 -20.71 0.63 -8.32
N PRO A 12 -21.50 1.64 -7.93
CA PRO A 12 -21.31 3.03 -8.38
C PRO A 12 -19.85 3.44 -8.20
N LEU A 13 -19.27 4.07 -9.25
CA LEU A 13 -17.91 4.60 -9.29
C LEU A 13 -17.61 5.41 -8.01
N SER A 14 -16.98 4.76 -7.03
CA SER A 14 -16.60 5.43 -5.79
C SER A 14 -15.56 6.50 -6.14
N LYS A 15 -15.84 7.75 -5.75
CA LYS A 15 -14.91 8.87 -5.88
C LYS A 15 -13.57 8.49 -5.26
N SER A 16 -12.47 8.83 -5.94
CA SER A 16 -11.11 8.55 -5.46
C SER A 16 -10.93 9.12 -4.06
N ARG A 17 -10.83 8.25 -3.05
CA ARG A 17 -10.62 8.64 -1.66
C ARG A 17 -9.15 9.02 -1.48
N ASN A 18 -8.90 10.28 -1.13
CA ASN A 18 -7.55 10.85 -1.06
C ASN A 18 -7.06 11.03 0.40
N ASP A 19 -7.37 10.11 1.30
CA ASP A 19 -7.10 10.21 2.75
C ASP A 19 -5.70 9.71 3.18
N ASP A 20 -4.78 9.58 2.22
CA ASP A 20 -3.46 8.98 2.37
C ASP A 20 -2.40 9.73 1.54
N THR A 21 -1.15 9.24 1.52
CA THR A 21 -0.06 9.88 0.75
C THR A 21 0.21 9.18 -0.58
N SER A 22 0.92 9.85 -1.50
CA SER A 22 1.29 9.29 -2.81
C SER A 22 2.04 7.95 -2.72
N ALA A 23 2.87 7.78 -1.69
CA ALA A 23 3.58 6.53 -1.43
C ALA A 23 2.61 5.38 -1.09
N ASP A 24 1.59 5.64 -0.27
CA ASP A 24 0.56 4.65 0.06
C ASP A 24 -0.24 4.25 -1.17
N ARG A 25 -0.62 5.24 -2.00
CA ARG A 25 -1.31 5.02 -3.27
C ARG A 25 -0.51 4.14 -4.21
N LEU A 26 0.79 4.35 -4.28
CA LEU A 26 1.69 3.51 -5.08
C LEU A 26 1.59 2.05 -4.63
N SER A 27 1.60 1.80 -3.32
CA SER A 27 1.49 0.46 -2.76
C SER A 27 0.10 -0.17 -2.97
N HIS A 28 -0.99 0.42 -2.47
CA HIS A 28 -2.29 -0.29 -2.46
C HIS A 28 -3.11 -0.12 -3.74
N ARG A 29 -2.95 0.99 -4.46
CA ARG A 29 -3.79 1.30 -5.62
C ARG A 29 -3.10 0.94 -6.92
N PHE A 30 -1.87 1.40 -7.12
CA PHE A 30 -1.14 1.16 -8.35
C PHE A 30 -0.64 -0.29 -8.42
N THR A 31 0.01 -0.80 -7.37
CA THR A 31 0.53 -2.18 -7.37
C THR A 31 -0.59 -3.20 -7.51
N SER A 32 -1.68 -3.07 -6.75
CA SER A 32 -2.82 -3.97 -6.91
C SER A 32 -3.48 -3.86 -8.28
N ALA A 33 -3.51 -2.68 -8.92
CA ALA A 33 -3.99 -2.56 -10.29
C ALA A 33 -3.06 -3.26 -11.30
N ILE A 34 -1.74 -3.10 -11.16
CA ILE A 34 -0.74 -3.78 -11.98
C ILE A 34 -0.89 -5.29 -11.86
N LEU A 35 -1.02 -5.81 -10.64
CA LEU A 35 -1.20 -7.24 -10.37
C LEU A 35 -2.51 -7.79 -10.98
N VAL A 36 -3.62 -7.04 -10.89
CA VAL A 36 -4.88 -7.42 -11.55
C VAL A 36 -4.73 -7.44 -13.06
N VAL A 37 -4.05 -6.45 -13.65
CA VAL A 37 -3.76 -6.44 -15.09
C VAL A 37 -2.91 -7.64 -15.49
N PHE A 38 -1.87 -7.97 -14.72
CA PHE A 38 -1.06 -9.17 -14.97
C PHE A 38 -1.87 -10.46 -14.84
N ALA A 39 -2.77 -10.56 -13.85
CA ALA A 39 -3.67 -11.70 -13.74
C ALA A 39 -4.53 -11.86 -15.01
N VAL A 40 -5.12 -10.77 -15.51
CA VAL A 40 -5.92 -10.78 -16.74
C VAL A 40 -5.08 -11.18 -17.96
N VAL A 41 -3.88 -10.61 -18.11
CA VAL A 41 -2.99 -10.92 -19.24
C VAL A 41 -2.55 -12.38 -19.24
N VAL A 42 -2.17 -12.93 -18.08
CA VAL A 42 -1.77 -14.33 -17.97
C VAL A 42 -2.98 -15.25 -18.19
N SER A 43 -4.15 -14.95 -17.62
CA SER A 43 -5.37 -15.71 -17.87
C SER A 43 -5.77 -15.71 -19.35
N ALA A 44 -5.67 -14.57 -20.04
CA ALA A 44 -5.93 -14.52 -21.48
C ALA A 44 -5.00 -15.46 -22.26
N LYS A 45 -3.71 -15.53 -21.89
CA LYS A 45 -2.77 -16.48 -22.49
C LYS A 45 -3.03 -17.94 -22.12
N GLN A 46 -3.60 -18.22 -20.95
CA GLN A 46 -3.90 -19.58 -20.49
C GLN A 46 -5.17 -20.16 -21.10
N PHE A 47 -6.22 -19.34 -21.27
CA PHE A 47 -7.54 -19.81 -21.70
C PHE A 47 -7.85 -19.55 -23.17
N VAL A 48 -7.29 -18.50 -23.76
CA VAL A 48 -7.54 -18.13 -25.16
C VAL A 48 -6.37 -18.51 -26.07
N GLY A 49 -5.15 -18.55 -25.52
CA GLY A 49 -3.96 -19.00 -26.24
C GLY A 49 -3.71 -20.50 -26.09
N GLU A 50 -2.65 -20.98 -26.74
CA GLU A 50 -2.08 -22.31 -26.54
C GLU A 50 -1.01 -22.24 -25.44
N PRO A 51 -1.29 -22.68 -24.20
CA PRO A 51 -0.33 -22.56 -23.10
C PRO A 51 0.85 -23.53 -23.23
N ILE A 52 0.65 -24.64 -23.94
CA ILE A 52 1.61 -25.73 -24.12
C ILE A 52 1.40 -26.41 -25.48
N ASN A 53 2.50 -26.70 -26.18
CA ASN A 53 2.49 -27.46 -27.42
C ASN A 53 3.47 -28.62 -27.32
N CYS A 54 2.98 -29.86 -27.47
CA CYS A 54 3.76 -31.07 -27.28
C CYS A 54 4.14 -31.73 -28.62
N TRP A 55 5.38 -32.21 -28.69
CA TRP A 55 5.90 -33.01 -29.78
C TRP A 55 5.37 -34.45 -29.66
N VAL A 56 4.28 -34.73 -30.38
CA VAL A 56 3.60 -36.03 -30.38
C VAL A 56 4.08 -36.93 -31.53
N PRO A 57 3.95 -38.27 -31.42
CA PRO A 57 4.28 -39.18 -32.52
C PRO A 57 3.41 -38.93 -33.76
N ALA A 58 3.98 -39.12 -34.96
CA ALA A 58 3.30 -38.84 -36.24
C ALA A 58 2.00 -39.62 -36.51
N HIS A 59 1.74 -40.72 -35.78
CA HIS A 59 0.51 -41.50 -35.90
C HIS A 59 -0.66 -40.95 -35.06
N PHE A 60 -0.43 -39.93 -34.24
CA PHE A 60 -1.50 -39.25 -33.50
C PHE A 60 -2.27 -38.36 -34.48
N SER A 61 -3.57 -38.60 -34.63
CA SER A 61 -4.46 -37.65 -35.32
C SER A 61 -4.63 -36.37 -34.50
N GLY A 62 -5.12 -35.29 -35.11
CA GLY A 62 -5.23 -33.98 -34.44
C GLY A 62 -5.99 -34.00 -33.10
N GLY A 63 -7.02 -34.85 -32.96
CA GLY A 63 -7.73 -35.00 -31.68
C GLY A 63 -6.87 -35.62 -30.57
N TRP A 64 -5.92 -36.50 -30.91
CA TRP A 64 -4.97 -37.06 -29.94
C TRP A 64 -3.87 -36.06 -29.56
N GLU A 65 -3.48 -35.19 -30.48
CA GLU A 65 -2.57 -34.07 -30.20
C GLU A 65 -3.21 -33.10 -29.20
N GLU A 66 -4.45 -32.68 -29.44
CA GLU A 66 -5.20 -31.79 -28.55
C GLU A 66 -5.43 -32.41 -27.16
N TYR A 67 -5.77 -33.71 -27.12
CA TYR A 67 -5.85 -34.47 -25.87
C TYR A 67 -4.50 -34.48 -25.13
N THR A 68 -3.40 -34.70 -25.84
CA THR A 68 -2.06 -34.75 -25.25
C THR A 68 -1.66 -33.39 -24.67
N ASN A 69 -1.88 -32.30 -25.42
CA ASN A 69 -1.62 -30.93 -24.95
C ASN A 69 -2.43 -30.62 -23.69
N SER A 70 -3.74 -30.92 -23.71
CA SER A 70 -4.64 -30.69 -22.56
C SER A 70 -4.27 -31.53 -21.34
N TYR A 71 -3.97 -32.81 -21.55
CA TYR A 71 -3.59 -33.73 -20.47
C TYR A 71 -2.26 -33.30 -19.83
N CYS A 72 -1.27 -32.96 -20.64
CA CYS A 72 0.03 -32.50 -20.15
C CYS A 72 -0.04 -31.15 -19.44
N TRP A 73 -0.94 -30.26 -19.87
CA TRP A 73 -1.22 -29.03 -19.15
C TRP A 73 -1.79 -29.30 -17.75
N ILE A 74 -2.75 -30.22 -17.63
CA ILE A 74 -3.45 -30.50 -16.36
C ILE A 74 -2.57 -31.28 -15.38
N LYS A 75 -1.84 -32.29 -15.87
CA LYS A 75 -1.05 -33.22 -15.03
C LYS A 75 0.27 -32.64 -14.50
N ASN A 76 0.63 -31.44 -14.95
CA ASN A 76 1.94 -30.79 -14.77
C ASN A 76 3.07 -31.48 -15.54
N THR A 77 4.11 -30.70 -15.84
CA THR A 77 5.32 -31.17 -16.53
C THR A 77 6.53 -31.04 -15.62
N TYR A 78 7.65 -31.65 -16.02
CA TYR A 78 8.92 -31.57 -15.28
C TYR A 78 10.05 -31.05 -16.17
N TYR A 79 10.99 -30.35 -15.54
CA TYR A 79 12.23 -29.95 -16.20
C TYR A 79 13.23 -31.11 -16.21
N LEU A 80 13.85 -31.34 -17.36
CA LEU A 80 14.95 -32.28 -17.53
C LEU A 80 15.98 -31.64 -18.47
N PRO A 81 17.23 -31.42 -18.03
CA PRO A 81 18.33 -31.00 -18.90
C PRO A 81 18.53 -31.98 -20.06
N PHE A 82 18.97 -31.50 -21.23
CA PHE A 82 19.18 -32.33 -22.41
C PHE A 82 20.27 -33.40 -22.23
N ASP A 83 21.26 -33.13 -21.38
CA ASP A 83 22.36 -34.05 -21.09
C ASP A 83 21.95 -35.19 -20.14
N ASP A 84 20.81 -35.05 -19.45
CA ASP A 84 20.33 -36.03 -18.48
C ASP A 84 19.43 -37.09 -19.15
N HIS A 85 19.54 -38.34 -18.69
CA HIS A 85 18.67 -39.42 -19.16
C HIS A 85 17.26 -39.32 -18.58
N ILE A 86 16.26 -39.72 -19.38
CA ILE A 86 14.85 -39.77 -18.95
C ILE A 86 14.71 -40.76 -17.77
N PRO A 87 14.24 -40.29 -16.59
CA PRO A 87 14.13 -41.15 -15.41
C PRO A 87 13.22 -42.36 -15.63
N LYS A 88 13.69 -43.54 -15.22
CA LYS A 88 12.91 -44.79 -15.23
C LYS A 88 11.72 -44.69 -14.27
N HIS A 89 10.72 -45.57 -14.46
CA HIS A 89 9.44 -45.50 -13.72
C HIS A 89 9.59 -45.45 -12.19
N HIS A 90 10.55 -46.15 -11.61
CA HIS A 90 10.76 -46.18 -10.16
C HIS A 90 11.45 -44.91 -9.61
N GLU A 91 11.96 -44.03 -10.48
CA GLU A 91 12.73 -42.84 -10.10
C GLU A 91 11.88 -41.55 -10.09
N HIS A 92 10.69 -41.61 -9.49
CA HIS A 92 9.80 -40.43 -9.43
C HIS A 92 10.39 -39.25 -8.64
N GLU A 93 11.24 -39.53 -7.65
CA GLU A 93 11.88 -38.50 -6.81
C GLU A 93 12.84 -37.58 -7.55
N LYS A 94 13.35 -37.98 -8.73
CA LYS A 94 14.28 -37.14 -9.52
C LYS A 94 13.59 -36.08 -10.38
N ARG A 95 12.26 -36.03 -10.41
CA ARG A 95 11.52 -35.15 -11.32
C ARG A 95 11.26 -33.79 -10.68
N ASN A 96 11.87 -32.75 -11.26
CA ASN A 96 11.58 -31.37 -10.90
C ASN A 96 10.24 -30.94 -11.53
N ILE A 97 9.13 -31.35 -10.91
CA ILE A 97 7.76 -31.03 -11.36
C ILE A 97 7.49 -29.54 -11.18
N ILE A 98 6.78 -28.95 -12.14
CA ILE A 98 6.47 -27.52 -12.17
C ILE A 98 4.95 -27.31 -12.12
N PRO A 99 4.35 -27.25 -10.92
CA PRO A 99 2.89 -27.15 -10.78
C PRO A 99 2.35 -25.71 -10.80
N TYR A 100 3.24 -24.72 -10.72
CA TYR A 100 2.84 -23.37 -10.33
C TYR A 100 2.12 -22.59 -11.44
N TYR A 101 2.32 -22.92 -12.72
CA TYR A 101 1.81 -22.11 -13.84
C TYR A 101 0.29 -21.92 -13.83
N GLN A 102 -0.46 -22.98 -13.51
CA GLN A 102 -1.93 -22.94 -13.44
C GLN A 102 -2.43 -21.94 -12.38
N TRP A 103 -1.64 -21.69 -11.33
CA TRP A 103 -2.00 -20.88 -10.17
C TRP A 103 -1.54 -19.43 -10.27
N VAL A 104 -0.71 -19.07 -11.25
CA VAL A 104 -0.13 -17.72 -11.40
C VAL A 104 -1.19 -16.61 -11.37
N PRO A 105 -2.30 -16.66 -12.13
CA PRO A 105 -3.30 -15.60 -12.08
C PRO A 105 -3.97 -15.45 -10.72
N ILE A 106 -4.28 -16.59 -10.07
CA ILE A 106 -4.92 -16.61 -8.75
C ILE A 106 -3.99 -15.95 -7.73
N ILE A 107 -2.70 -16.24 -7.81
CA ILE A 107 -1.71 -15.65 -6.91
C ILE A 107 -1.58 -14.16 -7.14
N PHE A 108 -1.55 -13.67 -8.37
CA PHE A 108 -1.57 -12.23 -8.62
C PHE A 108 -2.80 -11.55 -8.02
N LEU A 109 -3.98 -12.18 -8.05
CA LEU A 109 -5.18 -11.66 -7.39
C LEU A 109 -5.06 -11.67 -5.85
N VAL A 110 -4.53 -12.76 -5.27
CA VAL A 110 -4.30 -12.85 -3.83
C VAL A 110 -3.27 -11.82 -3.36
N MET A 111 -2.17 -11.65 -4.10
CA MET A 111 -1.17 -10.61 -3.85
C MET A 111 -1.81 -9.22 -3.94
N ALA A 112 -2.66 -8.97 -4.95
CA ALA A 112 -3.35 -7.69 -5.11
C ALA A 112 -4.26 -7.37 -3.92
N LEU A 113 -4.95 -8.38 -3.38
CA LEU A 113 -5.78 -8.27 -2.17
C LEU A 113 -4.93 -7.93 -0.94
N PHE A 114 -3.81 -8.61 -0.75
CA PHE A 114 -2.92 -8.34 0.38
C PHE A 114 -2.27 -6.96 0.31
N PHE A 115 -1.91 -6.46 -0.86
CA PHE A 115 -1.45 -5.07 -1.02
C PHE A 115 -2.53 -4.03 -0.68
N TYR A 116 -3.81 -4.39 -0.74
CA TYR A 116 -4.93 -3.53 -0.35
C TYR A 116 -5.25 -3.59 1.16
N LEU A 117 -4.85 -4.68 1.83
CA LEU A 117 -5.19 -4.94 3.23
C LEU A 117 -4.77 -3.83 4.21
N PRO A 118 -3.54 -3.25 4.15
CA PRO A 118 -3.16 -2.19 5.07
C PRO A 118 -4.07 -0.95 4.96
N THR A 119 -4.54 -0.63 3.75
CA THR A 119 -5.49 0.46 3.53
C THR A 119 -6.84 0.16 4.16
N LEU A 120 -7.34 -1.08 4.03
CA LEU A 120 -8.59 -1.48 4.68
C LEU A 120 -8.51 -1.33 6.21
N ILE A 121 -7.36 -1.71 6.79
CA ILE A 121 -7.10 -1.55 8.23
C ILE A 121 -7.11 -0.07 8.62
N TRP A 122 -6.39 0.79 7.88
CA TRP A 122 -6.38 2.24 8.11
C TRP A 122 -7.80 2.82 8.07
N ARG A 123 -8.56 2.52 7.02
CA ARG A 123 -9.91 3.08 6.83
C ARG A 123 -10.86 2.61 7.93
N SER A 124 -10.81 1.33 8.30
CA SER A 124 -11.68 0.76 9.35
C SER A 124 -11.39 1.34 10.74
N LEU A 125 -10.11 1.50 11.09
CA LEU A 125 -9.71 2.00 12.40
C LEU A 125 -9.82 3.53 12.49
N ASN A 126 -9.54 4.25 11.40
CA ASN A 126 -9.68 5.70 11.33
C ASN A 126 -11.15 6.13 11.52
N ASN A 127 -12.12 5.40 10.98
CA ASN A 127 -13.54 5.69 11.20
C ASN A 127 -13.94 5.68 12.69
N LYS A 128 -13.19 4.98 13.54
CA LYS A 128 -13.44 4.93 14.99
C LYS A 128 -12.76 6.08 15.75
N SER A 129 -11.99 6.95 15.09
CA SER A 129 -11.22 8.02 15.72
C SER A 129 -12.07 9.18 16.26
N GLY A 130 -13.32 9.30 15.80
CA GLY A 130 -14.22 10.41 16.14
C GLY A 130 -14.08 11.63 15.22
N ILE A 131 -13.19 11.57 14.22
CA ILE A 131 -13.09 12.58 13.15
C ILE A 131 -13.12 11.90 11.79
N ASP A 132 -13.93 12.43 10.88
CA ASP A 132 -13.97 11.94 9.50
C ASP A 132 -12.88 12.62 8.66
N ILE A 133 -11.68 12.05 8.67
CA ILE A 133 -10.55 12.53 7.86
C ILE A 133 -10.91 12.57 6.37
N LYS A 134 -11.74 11.63 5.90
CA LYS A 134 -12.17 11.60 4.50
C LYS A 134 -12.92 12.88 4.16
N SER A 135 -13.94 13.21 4.96
CA SER A 135 -14.74 14.43 4.74
C SER A 135 -13.89 15.69 4.79
N ILE A 136 -12.94 15.79 5.74
CA ILE A 136 -12.07 16.97 5.85
C ILE A 136 -11.14 17.11 4.63
N VAL A 137 -10.51 16.03 4.18
CA VAL A 137 -9.62 16.07 3.01
C VAL A 137 -10.41 16.32 1.72
N GLU A 138 -11.58 15.72 1.57
CA GLU A 138 -12.47 15.98 0.43
C GLU A 138 -12.99 17.43 0.42
N SER A 139 -13.28 17.99 1.59
CA SER A 139 -13.64 19.40 1.75
C SER A 139 -12.47 20.34 1.47
N ALA A 140 -11.24 19.94 1.82
CA ALA A 140 -10.04 20.70 1.48
C ALA A 140 -9.77 20.71 -0.04
N GLU A 141 -10.02 19.57 -0.71
CA GLU A 141 -9.90 19.44 -2.17
C GLU A 141 -11.00 20.24 -2.89
N SER A 142 -12.24 20.23 -2.39
CA SER A 142 -13.31 21.07 -2.94
C SER A 142 -13.06 22.57 -2.70
N PHE A 143 -12.50 22.95 -1.54
CA PHE A 143 -12.07 24.32 -1.25
C PHE A 143 -11.03 24.81 -2.27
N GLN A 144 -10.10 23.94 -2.69
CA GLN A 144 -9.16 24.29 -3.75
C GLN A 144 -9.84 24.56 -5.09
N ASN A 145 -10.82 23.73 -5.47
CA ASN A 145 -11.46 23.77 -6.78
C ASN A 145 -12.64 24.77 -6.89
N THR A 146 -13.06 25.39 -5.78
CA THR A 146 -14.22 26.29 -5.76
C THR A 146 -13.83 27.72 -6.15
N GLU A 147 -14.45 28.24 -7.23
CA GLU A 147 -14.24 29.61 -7.73
C GLU A 147 -14.99 30.68 -6.92
N LYS A 148 -16.17 30.36 -6.36
CA LYS A 148 -17.00 31.32 -5.62
C LYS A 148 -16.51 31.53 -4.18
N ILE A 149 -16.14 32.77 -3.83
CA ILE A 149 -15.60 33.15 -2.51
C ILE A 149 -16.57 32.79 -1.36
N ALA A 150 -17.87 33.05 -1.48
CA ALA A 150 -18.83 32.75 -0.41
C ALA A 150 -18.91 31.26 -0.05
N ASN A 151 -18.75 30.37 -1.04
CA ASN A 151 -18.73 28.93 -0.81
C ASN A 151 -17.39 28.46 -0.22
N ARG A 152 -16.30 29.20 -0.48
CA ARG A 152 -14.98 28.92 0.12
C ARG A 152 -15.01 29.16 1.62
N ASP A 153 -15.58 30.29 2.05
CA ASP A 153 -15.65 30.67 3.47
C ASP A 153 -16.54 29.71 4.26
N SER A 154 -17.68 29.29 3.71
CA SER A 154 -18.55 28.31 4.37
C SER A 154 -17.89 26.93 4.49
N THR A 155 -17.18 26.49 3.46
CA THR A 155 -16.42 25.22 3.48
C THR A 155 -15.29 25.29 4.52
N LEU A 156 -14.54 26.38 4.54
CA LEU A 156 -13.46 26.60 5.51
C LEU A 156 -13.99 26.64 6.94
N LYS A 157 -15.12 27.32 7.18
CA LYS A 157 -15.80 27.34 8.49
C LYS A 157 -16.24 25.94 8.89
N HIS A 158 -16.82 25.16 7.99
CA HIS A 158 -17.24 23.79 8.26
C HIS A 158 -16.06 22.90 8.67
N MET A 159 -14.96 22.93 7.91
CA MET A 159 -13.74 22.20 8.23
C MET A 159 -13.16 22.61 9.58
N THR A 160 -13.15 23.92 9.85
CA THR A 160 -12.61 24.50 11.09
C THR A 160 -13.43 24.07 12.29
N GLU A 161 -14.75 24.14 12.19
CA GLU A 161 -15.67 23.74 13.25
C GLU A 161 -15.57 22.24 13.56
N GLN A 162 -15.50 21.38 12.53
CA GLN A 162 -15.31 19.94 12.72
C GLN A 162 -14.00 19.63 13.44
N MET A 163 -12.90 20.24 13.00
CA MET A 163 -11.59 20.03 13.59
C MET A 163 -11.52 20.59 15.01
N HIS A 164 -12.05 21.79 15.23
CA HIS A 164 -12.10 22.44 16.53
C HIS A 164 -12.89 21.62 17.57
N ARG A 165 -14.07 21.10 17.19
CA ARG A 165 -14.86 20.19 18.04
C ARG A 165 -14.09 18.93 18.41
N TYR A 166 -13.38 18.35 17.45
CA TYR A 166 -12.54 17.17 17.68
C TYR A 166 -11.40 17.46 18.68
N LEU A 167 -10.68 18.57 18.51
CA LEU A 167 -9.59 18.97 19.39
C LEU A 167 -10.09 19.28 20.82
N ASN A 168 -11.16 20.06 20.95
CA ASN A 168 -11.75 20.41 22.25
C ASN A 168 -12.34 19.20 22.98
N ALA A 169 -12.96 18.25 22.26
CA ALA A 169 -13.44 17.01 22.86
C ALA A 169 -12.28 16.21 23.49
N GLN A 170 -11.08 16.30 22.91
CA GLN A 170 -9.90 15.61 23.42
C GLN A 170 -9.29 16.28 24.66
N ASP A 171 -9.43 17.61 24.80
CA ASP A 171 -9.06 18.34 26.02
C ASP A 171 -9.87 17.86 27.22
N TYR A 172 -11.19 17.70 27.06
CA TYR A 172 -12.09 17.22 28.12
C TYR A 172 -11.72 15.81 28.62
N LEU A 173 -11.30 14.92 27.73
CA LEU A 173 -10.84 13.58 28.11
C LEU A 173 -9.48 13.59 28.83
N SER A 174 -8.61 14.56 28.50
CA SER A 174 -7.25 14.62 29.06
C SER A 174 -7.17 15.22 30.47
N SER A 175 -8.10 16.08 30.87
CA SER A 175 -8.06 16.78 32.17
C SER A 175 -8.36 15.88 33.38
N LYS A 176 -8.81 14.63 33.18
CA LYS A 176 -9.26 13.73 34.24
C LYS A 176 -8.16 12.89 34.91
N LEU A 177 -6.88 12.95 34.52
CA LEU A 177 -5.83 12.17 35.20
C LEU A 177 -4.42 12.79 35.09
N THR A 178 -3.65 12.72 36.19
CA THR A 178 -2.28 13.21 36.35
C THR A 178 -1.25 12.34 35.62
N VAL A 179 -0.31 12.97 34.91
CA VAL A 179 0.68 12.33 34.03
C VAL A 179 1.93 11.96 34.81
N SER A 180 2.29 10.67 34.86
CA SER A 180 3.64 10.23 35.22
C SER A 180 4.14 9.17 34.22
N LEU A 181 5.32 9.46 33.65
CA LEU A 181 6.18 8.67 32.78
C LEU A 181 5.51 7.76 31.73
N LYS A 182 5.54 8.17 30.45
CA LYS A 182 5.75 7.30 29.25
C LYS A 182 5.61 8.08 27.92
N ASN A 183 6.44 9.09 27.69
CA ASN A 183 6.40 9.87 26.42
C ASN A 183 7.12 9.21 25.23
N CYS A 184 7.94 8.16 25.46
CA CYS A 184 8.62 7.46 24.35
C CYS A 184 7.92 6.15 23.94
N LEU A 185 7.14 5.53 24.84
CA LEU A 185 6.48 4.24 24.60
C LEU A 185 5.03 4.38 24.14
N SER A 186 4.41 5.56 24.27
CA SER A 186 3.01 5.80 23.88
C SER A 186 2.82 5.85 22.35
N VAL A 187 3.87 6.14 21.58
CA VAL A 187 3.85 6.18 20.10
C VAL A 187 3.75 4.76 19.51
N LEU A 188 4.22 3.73 20.22
CA LEU A 188 4.13 2.34 19.76
C LEU A 188 2.81 1.64 20.16
N CYS A 189 2.06 2.19 21.13
CA CYS A 189 0.85 1.53 21.66
C CYS A 189 -0.43 2.19 21.13
N VAL A 190 -0.98 1.62 20.05
CA VAL A 190 -2.25 2.04 19.41
C VAL A 190 -3.43 2.09 20.39
N CYS A 191 -3.41 1.26 21.43
CA CYS A 191 -4.47 1.20 22.44
C CYS A 191 -4.41 2.34 23.48
N CYS A 192 -3.25 2.93 23.72
CA CYS A 192 -3.06 4.00 24.71
C CYS A 192 -3.12 5.43 24.13
N GLY A 193 -2.96 5.59 22.81
CA GLY A 193 -2.90 6.90 22.15
C GLY A 193 -4.22 7.68 22.05
N ARG A 194 -5.38 7.01 22.18
CA ARG A 194 -6.72 7.64 22.08
C ARG A 194 -6.93 8.83 23.03
N ARG A 195 -6.24 8.81 24.17
CA ARG A 195 -6.46 9.77 25.26
C ARG A 195 -5.43 10.91 25.30
N GLN A 196 -4.33 10.82 24.54
CA GLN A 196 -3.23 11.79 24.54
C GLN A 196 -3.13 12.66 23.27
N GLY A 197 -4.04 12.56 22.30
CA GLY A 197 -3.86 13.29 21.02
C GLY A 197 -2.84 12.66 20.09
N THR A 198 -2.62 11.35 20.19
CA THR A 198 -1.61 10.62 19.42
C THR A 198 -2.16 9.38 18.71
N TYR A 199 -3.48 9.18 18.71
CA TYR A 199 -4.09 7.96 18.17
C TYR A 199 -3.98 7.87 16.65
N LEU A 200 -4.37 8.94 15.95
CA LEU A 200 -4.38 8.95 14.48
C LEU A 200 -2.97 8.83 13.92
N VAL A 201 -2.04 9.57 14.52
CA VAL A 201 -0.62 9.49 14.21
C VAL A 201 -0.08 8.07 14.40
N SER A 202 -0.34 7.45 15.55
CA SER A 202 0.18 6.12 15.85
C SER A 202 -0.43 5.07 14.93
N LEU A 203 -1.74 5.15 14.69
CA LEU A 203 -2.45 4.29 13.74
C LEU A 203 -1.84 4.42 12.33
N TYR A 204 -1.51 5.63 11.91
CA TYR A 204 -0.92 5.88 10.60
C TYR A 204 0.50 5.31 10.49
N LEU A 205 1.35 5.50 11.51
CA LEU A 205 2.69 4.92 11.56
C LEU A 205 2.66 3.39 11.55
N VAL A 206 1.74 2.78 12.29
CA VAL A 206 1.52 1.32 12.28
C VAL A 206 1.06 0.85 10.90
N THR A 207 0.16 1.59 10.25
CA THR A 207 -0.25 1.29 8.86
C THR A 207 0.95 1.35 7.90
N LYS A 208 1.81 2.36 8.04
CA LYS A 208 3.03 2.49 7.23
C LYS A 208 3.99 1.31 7.41
N PHE A 209 4.16 0.86 8.65
CA PHE A 209 4.92 -0.34 8.95
C PHE A 209 4.29 -1.59 8.29
N PHE A 210 2.96 -1.75 8.38
CA PHE A 210 2.25 -2.86 7.74
C PHE A 210 2.41 -2.89 6.22
N TYR A 211 2.53 -1.75 5.53
CA TYR A 211 2.85 -1.74 4.10
C TYR A 211 4.21 -2.38 3.79
N ILE A 212 5.25 -2.05 4.58
CA ILE A 212 6.59 -2.61 4.41
C ILE A 212 6.57 -4.11 4.73
N LEU A 213 5.95 -4.49 5.86
CA LEU A 213 5.82 -5.89 6.26
C LEU A 213 5.07 -6.70 5.19
N ASN A 214 3.99 -6.15 4.64
CA ASN A 214 3.26 -6.81 3.56
C ASN A 214 4.14 -6.99 2.32
N ALA A 215 4.86 -5.95 1.87
CA ALA A 215 5.74 -6.05 0.71
C ALA A 215 6.84 -7.12 0.89
N LEU A 216 7.45 -7.20 2.07
CA LEU A 216 8.43 -8.24 2.41
C LEU A 216 7.78 -9.64 2.47
N ALA A 217 6.58 -9.75 3.06
CA ALA A 217 5.84 -11.00 3.10
C ALA A 217 5.48 -11.49 1.69
N GLN A 218 5.14 -10.60 0.75
CA GLN A 218 4.88 -10.96 -0.64
C GLN A 218 6.11 -11.57 -1.32
N LEU A 219 7.32 -11.06 -1.05
CA LEU A 219 8.55 -11.68 -1.58
C LEU A 219 8.73 -13.10 -1.05
N PHE A 220 8.44 -13.33 0.24
CA PHE A 220 8.53 -14.66 0.85
C PHE A 220 7.46 -15.62 0.32
N ILE A 221 6.22 -15.14 0.12
CA ILE A 221 5.13 -15.93 -0.49
C ILE A 221 5.54 -16.41 -1.89
N LEU A 222 6.18 -15.54 -2.69
CA LEU A 222 6.67 -15.90 -4.02
C LEU A 222 7.84 -16.91 -3.99
N ASP A 223 8.70 -16.84 -2.97
CA ASP A 223 9.79 -17.81 -2.73
C ASP A 223 9.23 -19.23 -2.50
N VAL A 224 8.24 -19.33 -1.60
CA VAL A 224 7.54 -20.59 -1.30
C VAL A 224 6.80 -21.11 -2.54
N PHE A 225 6.12 -20.23 -3.26
CA PHE A 225 5.32 -20.63 -4.42
C PHE A 225 6.16 -21.17 -5.59
N MET A 226 7.27 -20.52 -5.91
CA MET A 226 8.14 -20.96 -7.00
C MET A 226 9.08 -22.11 -6.62
N GLY A 227 9.10 -22.54 -5.35
CA GLY A 227 9.98 -23.62 -4.87
C GLY A 227 11.46 -23.36 -5.10
N SER A 228 11.85 -22.09 -5.25
CA SER A 228 13.20 -21.65 -5.60
C SER A 228 13.54 -20.35 -4.87
N ARG A 229 14.83 -20.02 -4.74
CA ARG A 229 15.31 -18.78 -4.10
C ARG A 229 14.90 -17.55 -4.93
N PHE A 230 13.65 -17.15 -4.87
CA PHE A 230 13.05 -16.00 -5.55
C PHE A 230 13.44 -14.68 -4.92
N HIS A 231 13.66 -14.64 -3.61
CA HIS A 231 14.12 -13.41 -2.94
C HIS A 231 15.40 -12.82 -3.55
N ALA A 232 16.28 -13.63 -4.14
CA ALA A 232 17.50 -13.20 -4.82
C ALA A 232 17.41 -13.13 -6.36
N TYR A 233 16.24 -13.33 -6.94
CA TYR A 233 16.09 -13.54 -8.39
C TYR A 233 16.61 -12.37 -9.23
N GLY A 234 16.20 -11.12 -8.96
CA GLY A 234 16.65 -9.97 -9.75
C GLY A 234 18.15 -9.71 -9.63
N VAL A 235 18.76 -9.95 -8.46
CA VAL A 235 20.21 -9.84 -8.27
C VAL A 235 20.95 -10.94 -9.03
N GLN A 236 20.43 -12.17 -9.03
CA GLN A 236 21.00 -13.28 -9.78
C GLN A 236 21.02 -12.98 -11.28
N VAL A 237 19.90 -12.50 -11.84
CA VAL A 237 19.82 -12.13 -13.26
C VAL A 237 20.80 -11.01 -13.60
N LEU A 238 20.92 -9.99 -12.74
CA LEU A 238 21.87 -8.90 -12.97
C LEU A 238 23.33 -9.39 -12.94
N LYS A 239 23.65 -10.33 -12.05
CA LYS A 239 24.97 -10.94 -11.96
C LYS A 239 25.29 -11.76 -13.22
N GLU A 240 24.38 -12.63 -13.65
CA GLU A 240 24.55 -13.44 -14.87
C GLU A 240 24.71 -12.56 -16.11
N LEU A 241 23.92 -11.48 -16.21
CA LEU A 241 24.03 -10.51 -17.29
C LEU A 241 25.39 -9.77 -17.27
N SER A 242 25.88 -9.40 -16.09
CA SER A 242 27.19 -8.73 -15.96
C SER A 242 28.38 -9.63 -16.34
N LEU A 243 28.20 -10.95 -16.24
CA LEU A 243 29.18 -11.95 -16.63
C LEU A 243 29.07 -12.35 -18.11
N GLY A 244 28.11 -11.77 -18.86
CA GLY A 244 27.86 -12.12 -20.25
C GLY A 244 27.28 -13.52 -20.46
N GLN A 245 26.69 -14.11 -19.41
CA GLN A 245 26.10 -15.45 -19.45
C GLN A 245 24.61 -15.39 -19.81
N ASP A 246 24.14 -16.39 -20.56
CA ASP A 246 22.73 -16.52 -20.92
C ASP A 246 21.85 -16.85 -19.70
N TRP A 247 21.18 -15.82 -19.17
CA TRP A 247 20.24 -15.93 -18.05
C TRP A 247 18.89 -16.57 -18.43
N THR A 248 18.62 -16.74 -19.73
CA THR A 248 17.35 -17.26 -20.26
C THR A 248 17.18 -18.77 -20.12
N ASN A 249 18.28 -19.51 -19.92
CA ASN A 249 18.26 -20.97 -19.77
C ASN A 249 18.25 -21.33 -18.28
N SER A 250 17.18 -20.91 -17.60
CA SER A 250 17.02 -21.14 -16.17
C SER A 250 16.19 -22.40 -15.89
N PRO A 251 16.60 -23.29 -14.96
CA PRO A 251 15.77 -24.41 -14.51
C PRO A 251 14.49 -23.95 -13.80
N ARG A 252 14.40 -22.67 -13.40
CA ARG A 252 13.24 -22.07 -12.74
C ARG A 252 12.10 -21.80 -13.71
N PHE A 253 12.45 -21.28 -14.90
CA PHE A 253 11.53 -20.96 -15.98
C PHE A 253 11.94 -21.67 -17.28
N PRO A 254 11.84 -23.01 -17.33
CA PRO A 254 12.22 -23.76 -18.53
C PRO A 254 11.21 -23.60 -19.66
N ARG A 255 11.71 -23.32 -20.86
CA ARG A 255 10.89 -23.20 -22.07
C ARG A 255 10.47 -24.54 -22.66
N VAL A 256 11.19 -25.59 -22.29
CA VAL A 256 10.98 -26.97 -22.71
C VAL A 256 10.85 -27.85 -21.47
N THR A 257 9.82 -28.68 -21.43
CA THR A 257 9.56 -29.61 -20.33
C THR A 257 9.14 -30.97 -20.87
N MET A 258 9.20 -31.99 -20.03
CA MET A 258 8.81 -33.34 -20.36
C MET A 258 7.47 -33.68 -19.69
N CYS A 259 6.63 -34.43 -20.40
CA CYS A 259 5.33 -34.90 -19.92
C CYS A 259 5.20 -36.41 -20.10
N ASP A 260 4.74 -37.08 -19.05
CA ASP A 260 4.49 -38.52 -19.07
C ASP A 260 3.01 -38.82 -18.92
N PHE A 261 2.43 -39.55 -19.88
CA PHE A 261 1.04 -39.97 -19.83
C PHE A 261 0.86 -41.46 -20.16
N LEU A 262 -0.26 -42.00 -19.70
CA LEU A 262 -0.60 -43.42 -19.83
C LEU A 262 -1.89 -43.52 -20.64
N VAL A 263 -1.86 -44.30 -21.72
CA VAL A 263 -3.01 -44.60 -22.55
C VAL A 263 -3.41 -46.05 -22.33
N ARG A 264 -4.66 -46.28 -21.94
CA ARG A 264 -5.22 -47.62 -21.78
C ARG A 264 -5.74 -48.10 -23.13
N ARG A 265 -5.21 -49.23 -23.61
CA ARG A 265 -5.77 -50.01 -24.72
C ARG A 265 -6.25 -51.35 -24.16
N LEU A 266 -7.11 -52.06 -24.90
CA LEU A 266 -7.62 -53.38 -24.47
C LEU A 266 -6.44 -54.30 -24.10
N GLY A 267 -6.36 -54.70 -22.84
CA GLY A 267 -5.33 -55.61 -22.32
C GLY A 267 -3.94 -55.02 -22.06
N ASN A 268 -3.67 -53.74 -22.34
CA ASN A 268 -2.34 -53.15 -22.12
C ASN A 268 -2.36 -51.63 -21.85
N VAL A 269 -1.51 -51.18 -20.92
CA VAL A 269 -1.31 -49.75 -20.63
C VAL A 269 0.00 -49.30 -21.28
N GLN A 270 -0.10 -48.43 -22.26
CA GLN A 270 1.04 -47.87 -22.99
C GLN A 270 1.46 -46.55 -22.36
N ARG A 271 2.76 -46.38 -22.11
CA ARG A 271 3.33 -45.13 -21.59
C ARG A 271 3.96 -44.33 -22.72
N TYR A 272 3.65 -43.05 -22.75
CA TYR A 272 4.26 -42.08 -23.63
C TYR A 272 4.98 -41.02 -22.80
N THR A 273 6.17 -40.64 -23.26
CA THR A 273 6.92 -39.47 -22.79
C THR A 273 7.09 -38.55 -23.98
N VAL A 274 6.56 -37.34 -23.87
CA VAL A 274 6.59 -36.33 -24.94
C VAL A 274 7.29 -35.07 -24.44
N GLN A 275 7.98 -34.40 -25.36
CA GLN A 275 8.61 -33.12 -25.12
C GLN A 275 7.60 -32.01 -25.41
N CYS A 276 7.45 -31.04 -24.52
CA CYS A 276 6.51 -29.94 -24.68
C CYS A 276 7.20 -28.59 -24.55
N VAL A 277 6.84 -27.66 -25.44
CA VAL A 277 7.26 -26.27 -25.40
C VAL A 277 6.20 -25.46 -24.65
N LEU A 278 6.65 -24.58 -23.76
CA LEU A 278 5.78 -23.74 -22.91
C LEU A 278 5.98 -22.25 -23.25
N PRO A 279 5.28 -21.71 -24.26
CA PRO A 279 5.37 -20.29 -24.62
C PRO A 279 4.98 -19.36 -23.47
N ILE A 280 4.05 -19.78 -22.61
CA ILE A 280 3.62 -19.02 -21.43
C ILE A 280 4.77 -18.66 -20.51
N ASN A 281 5.82 -19.49 -20.48
CA ASN A 281 6.91 -19.29 -19.55
C ASN A 281 7.80 -18.11 -19.91
N LEU A 282 7.90 -17.78 -21.20
CA LEU A 282 8.60 -16.58 -21.66
C LEU A 282 7.95 -15.31 -21.09
N PHE A 283 6.63 -15.30 -20.95
CA PHE A 283 5.91 -14.19 -20.33
C PHE A 283 6.09 -14.17 -18.82
N ASN A 284 5.95 -15.33 -18.16
CA ASN A 284 6.09 -15.43 -16.71
C ASN A 284 7.49 -15.00 -16.24
N GLU A 285 8.55 -15.44 -16.90
CA GLU A 285 9.93 -15.03 -16.64
C GLU A 285 10.06 -13.49 -16.57
N LYS A 286 9.49 -12.78 -17.55
CA LYS A 286 9.53 -11.31 -17.62
C LYS A 286 8.64 -10.64 -16.59
N LEU A 287 7.44 -11.15 -16.36
CA LEU A 287 6.50 -10.62 -15.36
C LEU A 287 7.07 -10.74 -13.95
N PHE A 288 7.59 -11.91 -13.57
CA PHE A 288 8.15 -12.13 -12.25
C PHE A 288 9.44 -11.33 -12.03
N LEU A 289 10.26 -11.13 -13.07
CA LEU A 289 11.41 -10.23 -12.99
C LEU A 289 10.99 -8.79 -12.71
N PHE A 290 9.97 -8.29 -13.42
CA PHE A 290 9.40 -6.96 -13.18
C PHE A 290 8.83 -6.85 -11.77
N ILE A 291 8.03 -7.83 -11.32
CA ILE A 291 7.41 -7.85 -9.98
C ILE A 291 8.48 -7.81 -8.89
N TRP A 292 9.57 -8.57 -9.04
CA TRP A 292 10.65 -8.57 -8.07
C TRP A 292 11.24 -7.17 -7.87
N TRP A 293 11.64 -6.50 -8.96
CA TRP A 293 12.17 -5.14 -8.91
C TRP A 293 11.14 -4.14 -8.39
N TRP A 294 9.88 -4.32 -8.78
CA TRP A 294 8.77 -3.48 -8.32
C TRP A 294 8.58 -3.58 -6.80
N ILE A 295 8.61 -4.78 -6.22
CA ILE A 295 8.45 -4.95 -4.78
C ILE A 295 9.65 -4.35 -4.02
N ILE A 296 10.88 -4.53 -4.49
CA ILE A 296 12.05 -3.88 -3.89
C ILE A 296 11.92 -2.35 -3.93
N PHE A 297 11.50 -1.80 -5.07
CA PHE A 297 11.21 -0.37 -5.20
C PHE A 297 10.14 0.11 -4.20
N LEU A 298 9.05 -0.65 -4.02
CA LEU A 298 8.03 -0.33 -3.02
C LEU A 298 8.58 -0.35 -1.60
N VAL A 299 9.38 -1.35 -1.22
CA VAL A 299 10.01 -1.42 0.11
C VAL A 299 10.86 -0.17 0.37
N LEU A 300 11.65 0.27 -0.62
CA LEU A 300 12.48 1.48 -0.50
C LEU A 300 11.63 2.75 -0.35
N ILE A 301 10.63 2.95 -1.21
CA ILE A 301 9.75 4.13 -1.16
C ILE A 301 8.96 4.18 0.15
N GLN A 302 8.41 3.04 0.60
CA GLN A 302 7.69 2.94 1.86
C GLN A 302 8.62 3.13 3.06
N GLY A 303 9.85 2.63 3.00
CA GLY A 303 10.89 2.86 4.02
C GLY A 303 11.21 4.35 4.18
N VAL A 304 11.49 5.05 3.07
CA VAL A 304 11.71 6.51 3.09
C VAL A 304 10.47 7.25 3.60
N ALA A 305 9.27 6.85 3.18
CA ALA A 305 8.03 7.46 3.65
C ALA A 305 7.85 7.27 5.16
N LEU A 306 8.08 6.07 5.68
CA LEU A 306 7.98 5.76 7.11
C LEU A 306 8.98 6.61 7.91
N ILE A 307 10.25 6.65 7.51
CA ILE A 307 11.28 7.46 8.18
C ILE A 307 10.89 8.95 8.17
N LYS A 308 10.43 9.47 7.03
CA LYS A 308 9.97 10.87 6.92
C LYS A 308 8.83 11.15 7.90
N TRP A 309 7.85 10.27 8.03
CA TRP A 309 6.72 10.45 8.94
C TRP A 309 7.11 10.30 10.41
N ILE A 310 8.02 9.37 10.74
CA ILE A 310 8.56 9.23 12.11
C ILE A 310 9.29 10.53 12.52
N LEU A 311 10.22 11.02 11.70
CA LEU A 311 10.98 12.24 12.00
C LEU A 311 10.06 13.46 12.15
N ARG A 312 9.08 13.59 11.25
CA ARG A 312 8.06 14.63 11.27
C ARG A 312 7.24 14.61 12.55
N THR A 313 6.80 13.43 12.99
CA THR A 313 5.93 13.30 14.16
C THR A 313 6.67 13.50 15.47
N THR A 314 7.86 12.93 15.62
CA THR A 314 8.61 12.93 16.90
C THR A 314 9.25 14.29 17.19
N SER A 315 9.57 15.07 16.16
CA SER A 315 10.20 16.39 16.33
C SER A 315 9.18 17.47 16.66
N SER A 316 9.05 17.81 17.95
CA SER A 316 8.25 18.95 18.41
C SER A 316 8.73 20.28 17.84
N VAL A 317 10.04 20.40 17.58
CA VAL A 317 10.66 21.60 16.97
C VAL A 317 10.21 21.76 15.51
N ASP A 318 10.17 20.67 14.74
CA ASP A 318 9.70 20.69 13.36
C ASP A 318 8.19 20.98 13.28
N ASN A 319 7.41 20.42 14.20
CA ASN A 319 5.99 20.70 14.34
C ASN A 319 5.72 22.20 14.58
N GLN A 320 6.43 22.81 15.53
CA GLN A 320 6.33 24.25 15.78
C GLN A 320 6.82 25.09 14.60
N ARG A 321 7.90 24.67 13.93
CA ARG A 321 8.41 25.35 12.74
C ARG A 321 7.40 25.30 11.59
N TYR A 322 6.74 24.17 11.39
CA TYR A 322 5.70 23.98 10.38
C TYR A 322 4.52 24.92 10.63
N ILE A 323 3.97 24.94 11.84
CA ILE A 323 2.85 25.82 12.18
C ILE A 323 3.25 27.29 12.11
N ARG A 324 4.42 27.66 12.64
CA ARG A 324 4.95 29.03 12.56
C ARG A 324 5.10 29.52 11.13
N LYS A 325 5.52 28.63 10.20
CA LYS A 325 5.62 28.96 8.78
C LYS A 325 4.25 29.33 8.21
N HIS A 326 3.22 28.54 8.47
CA HIS A 326 1.87 28.81 8.00
C HIS A 326 1.27 30.07 8.62
N LEU A 327 1.46 30.32 9.92
CA LEU A 327 0.97 31.55 10.57
C LEU A 327 1.66 32.82 10.05
N ARG A 328 2.94 32.73 9.67
CA ARG A 328 3.67 33.82 8.99
C ARG A 328 3.15 34.06 7.58
N LEU A 329 2.91 32.99 6.81
CA LEU A 329 2.32 33.10 5.47
C LEU A 329 0.90 33.69 5.51
N GLY A 330 0.13 33.38 6.55
CA GLY A 330 -1.20 33.95 6.79
C GLY A 330 -1.21 35.40 7.31
N GLY A 331 -0.04 36.00 7.54
CA GLY A 331 0.10 37.41 7.95
C GLY A 331 -0.24 37.70 9.41
N ILE A 332 -0.42 36.67 10.26
CA ILE A 332 -0.85 36.82 11.66
C ILE A 332 0.32 37.19 12.57
N ILE A 333 1.50 36.61 12.32
CA ILE A 333 2.67 36.70 13.21
C ILE A 333 3.80 37.48 12.54
N LYS A 334 4.30 38.54 13.20
CA LYS A 334 5.39 39.40 12.70
C LYS A 334 6.76 39.16 13.36
N SER A 335 6.86 38.22 14.31
CA SER A 335 8.11 37.69 14.91
C SER A 335 8.50 38.27 16.29
N GLY A 336 7.52 38.52 17.17
CA GLY A 336 7.76 38.85 18.58
C GLY A 336 8.10 37.64 19.47
N ALA A 337 8.50 37.89 20.72
CA ALA A 337 8.77 36.86 21.73
C ALA A 337 7.47 36.18 22.22
N ASP A 338 6.42 36.96 22.45
CA ASP A 338 5.09 36.46 22.86
C ASP A 338 4.46 35.56 21.80
N ASP A 339 4.69 35.86 20.51
CA ASP A 339 4.26 35.03 19.39
C ASP A 339 4.87 33.62 19.47
N LYS A 340 6.12 33.50 19.93
CA LYS A 340 6.81 32.21 20.02
C LYS A 340 6.17 31.31 21.08
N GLU A 341 5.80 31.88 22.22
CA GLU A 341 5.13 31.14 23.30
C GLU A 341 3.69 30.81 22.93
N ASN A 342 2.95 31.73 22.30
CA ASN A 342 1.61 31.45 21.79
C ASN A 342 1.62 30.33 20.74
N VAL A 343 2.59 30.34 19.81
CA VAL A 343 2.75 29.26 18.81
C VAL A 343 3.07 27.92 19.48
N LYS A 344 3.90 27.92 20.52
CA LYS A 344 4.23 26.71 21.27
C LYS A 344 2.99 26.13 21.95
N ARG A 345 2.18 26.95 22.61
CA ARG A 345 0.91 26.52 23.25
C ARG A 345 -0.12 26.05 22.23
N PHE A 346 -0.32 26.80 21.16
CA PHE A 346 -1.21 26.42 20.08
C PHE A 346 -0.80 25.08 19.43
N SER A 347 0.49 24.87 19.20
CA SER A 347 1.01 23.64 18.61
C SER A 347 0.94 22.44 19.55
N ASN A 348 1.39 22.59 20.80
CA ASN A 348 1.56 21.46 21.71
C ASN A 348 0.27 21.13 22.47
N ASP A 349 -0.47 22.14 22.93
CA ASP A 349 -1.60 21.95 23.84
C ASP A 349 -2.92 21.84 23.07
N TYR A 350 -3.14 22.75 22.12
CA TYR A 350 -4.39 22.81 21.34
C TYR A 350 -4.40 21.85 20.15
N LEU A 351 -3.44 21.95 19.22
CA LEU A 351 -3.41 21.09 18.02
C LEU A 351 -3.01 19.64 18.33
N ARG A 352 -2.05 19.46 19.26
CA ARG A 352 -1.45 18.15 19.60
C ARG A 352 -0.85 17.43 18.37
N PRO A 353 -0.21 16.27 18.52
CA PRO A 353 0.35 15.54 17.37
C PRO A 353 -0.70 15.15 16.32
N ASP A 354 -1.91 14.72 16.72
CA ASP A 354 -2.98 14.32 15.82
C ASP A 354 -3.47 15.48 14.93
N GLY A 355 -3.62 16.69 15.48
CA GLY A 355 -4.05 17.83 14.69
C GLY A 355 -3.00 18.30 13.69
N ILE A 356 -1.72 18.30 14.10
CA ILE A 356 -0.61 18.61 13.19
C ILE A 356 -0.50 17.55 12.09
N PHE A 357 -0.76 16.28 12.41
CA PHE A 357 -0.81 15.21 11.42
C PHE A 357 -1.91 15.43 10.37
N ILE A 358 -3.13 15.77 10.79
CA ILE A 358 -4.23 16.07 9.86
C ILE A 358 -3.86 17.24 8.94
N LEU A 359 -3.28 18.32 9.49
CA LEU A 359 -2.81 19.46 8.71
C LEU A 359 -1.75 19.08 7.66
N ARG A 360 -0.82 18.19 8.04
CA ARG A 360 0.21 17.67 7.11
C ARG A 360 -0.38 16.74 6.06
N LEU A 361 -1.39 15.95 6.42
CA LEU A 361 -2.09 15.07 5.49
C LEU A 361 -2.87 15.87 4.45
N ILE A 362 -3.56 16.95 4.87
CA ILE A 362 -4.21 17.90 3.97
C ILE A 362 -3.16 18.55 3.05
N GLY A 363 -2.02 18.97 3.58
CA GLY A 363 -0.93 19.56 2.80
C GLY A 363 -0.25 18.60 1.81
N CYS A 364 -0.36 17.29 2.01
CA CYS A 364 0.12 16.30 1.03
C CYS A 364 -0.87 16.09 -0.14
N ASN A 365 -2.13 16.44 0.05
CA ASN A 365 -3.21 16.20 -0.91
C ASN A 365 -3.73 17.46 -1.61
N THR A 366 -3.46 18.62 -1.01
CA THR A 366 -3.88 19.94 -1.50
C THR A 366 -2.67 20.88 -1.58
N ASN A 367 -2.91 22.18 -1.67
CA ASN A 367 -1.86 23.18 -1.79
C ASN A 367 -1.41 23.75 -0.44
N THR A 368 -0.26 24.42 -0.43
CA THR A 368 0.23 25.11 0.79
C THR A 368 -0.67 26.26 1.23
N ILE A 369 -1.40 26.89 0.29
CA ILE A 369 -2.31 28.01 0.57
C ILE A 369 -3.53 27.53 1.35
N THR A 370 -4.16 26.43 0.93
CA THR A 370 -5.35 25.88 1.61
C THR A 370 -5.05 25.51 3.06
N VAL A 371 -3.87 24.93 3.32
CA VAL A 371 -3.41 24.66 4.68
C VAL A 371 -3.18 25.95 5.47
N THR A 372 -2.61 26.98 4.85
CA THR A 372 -2.37 28.29 5.49
C THR A 372 -3.68 28.94 5.95
N ASP A 373 -4.69 28.99 5.08
CA ASP A 373 -6.01 29.54 5.39
C ASP A 373 -6.70 28.75 6.51
N PHE A 374 -6.56 27.42 6.47
CA PHE A 374 -7.11 26.54 7.50
C PHE A 374 -6.43 26.70 8.86
N VAL A 375 -5.09 26.78 8.89
CA VAL A 375 -4.33 27.06 10.12
C VAL A 375 -4.69 28.44 10.68
N ARG A 376 -4.88 29.44 9.81
CA ARG A 376 -5.33 30.77 10.21
C ARG A 376 -6.70 30.73 10.87
N SER A 377 -7.68 30.09 10.23
CA SER A 377 -9.03 30.00 10.79
C SER A 377 -9.07 29.26 12.13
N LEU A 378 -8.25 28.21 12.29
CA LEU A 378 -8.09 27.49 13.56
C LEU A 378 -7.44 28.35 14.66
N TRP A 379 -6.46 29.19 14.29
CA TRP A 379 -5.79 30.10 15.20
C TRP A 379 -6.74 31.19 15.72
N GLU A 380 -7.50 31.82 14.83
CA GLU A 380 -8.50 32.83 15.18
C GLU A 380 -9.55 32.25 16.14
N LYS A 381 -10.05 31.05 15.86
CA LYS A 381 -11.00 30.33 16.72
C LYS A 381 -10.42 30.01 18.10
N TRP A 382 -9.16 29.58 18.16
CA TRP A 382 -8.49 29.28 19.42
C TRP A 382 -8.27 30.53 20.30
N ILE A 383 -7.93 31.68 19.69
CA ILE A 383 -7.81 32.95 20.42
C ILE A 383 -9.17 33.40 20.96
N GLU A 384 -10.23 33.31 20.14
CA GLU A 384 -11.60 33.63 20.56
C GLU A 384 -11.99 32.82 21.81
N ASP A 385 -11.83 31.50 21.76
CA ASP A 385 -12.10 30.59 22.89
C ASP A 385 -11.26 30.93 24.13
N ARG A 386 -9.99 31.30 23.95
CA ARG A 386 -9.10 31.67 25.04
C ARG A 386 -9.53 32.96 25.72
N ASN A 387 -9.93 33.97 24.94
CA ASN A 387 -10.40 35.24 25.46
C ASN A 387 -11.72 35.06 26.23
N LEU A 388 -12.62 34.19 25.76
CA LEU A 388 -13.86 33.87 26.47
C LEU A 388 -13.62 33.17 27.83
N ARG A 389 -12.53 32.38 27.95
CA ARG A 389 -12.18 31.68 29.21
C ARG A 389 -11.44 32.56 30.23
N GLN A 390 -10.93 33.73 29.84
CA GLN A 390 -10.30 34.70 30.74
C GLN A 390 -11.18 35.96 30.82
N PRO A 391 -12.22 36.00 31.68
CA PRO A 391 -12.96 37.25 31.88
C PRO A 391 -11.98 38.32 32.41
N GLU A 392 -12.04 39.51 31.81
CA GLU A 392 -11.24 40.67 32.20
C GLU A 392 -11.22 40.81 33.72
N LYS A 393 -10.01 40.84 34.31
CA LYS A 393 -9.86 41.30 35.68
C LYS A 393 -10.30 42.76 35.69
N PHE A 394 -11.49 43.03 36.23
CA PHE A 394 -11.91 44.39 36.56
C PHE A 394 -10.80 45.06 37.37
N PRO A 395 -10.31 46.25 36.98
CA PRO A 395 -9.33 46.96 37.79
C PRO A 395 -9.97 47.26 39.14
N ASP A 396 -9.30 46.84 40.22
CA ASP A 396 -9.67 47.14 41.59
C ASP A 396 -9.99 48.64 41.71
N GLY A 397 -11.24 48.93 42.06
CA GLY A 397 -11.67 50.26 42.41
C GLY A 397 -10.83 50.76 43.57
N LYS A 398 -9.88 51.67 43.28
CA LYS A 398 -9.30 52.54 44.28
C LYS A 398 -10.40 53.45 44.80
N ASN A 399 -11.04 53.05 45.88
CA ASN A 399 -11.80 53.97 46.72
C ASN A 399 -10.77 54.86 47.44
N TYR A 400 -10.76 56.13 47.05
CA TYR A 400 -10.18 57.23 47.82
C TYR A 400 -11.08 57.57 49.00
#